data_AF-A0A9K3E0E0-F1
#
_entry.id   AF-A0A9K3E0E0-F1
#
_cell.length_a   1.000
_cell.length_b   1.000
_cell.length_c   1.000
_cell.angle_alpha   90.00
_cell.angle_beta   90.00
_cell.angle_gamma   90.00
#
_symmetry.space_group_name_H-M   'P 1'
#
loop_
_entity.id
_entity.type
_entity.pdbx_description
1 polymer ?
#
loop_
_entity_poly.entity_id
_entity_poly.type
_entity_poly.pdbx_seq_one_letter_code
_entity_poly.pdbx_strand_id
1 'polypeptide(L)'
;MYVCMYVCMYVCMYVCMYVCMYVCMYVCMYVCMYVCMYVCMYVCMYVCMYVCMYVCMYVCMYVCMYVCMYVCMYVCMYVCMYVCMYVCMYVCMYVCMYVCMYVCMYVCMYVCMYVCMYVCMYVWMDGWMDGWMDGWMDGWMDGWMDGWMEGWMDGRDR
;
A
#
# COMPACT_ATOMS: atom_id res chain seq x y z
N MET A 1 -79.21 -61.31 49.58
CA MET A 1 -79.27 -60.03 48.83
C MET A 1 -78.39 -58.93 49.44
N TYR A 2 -78.43 -58.69 50.78
CA TYR A 2 -77.59 -57.67 51.42
C TYR A 2 -76.08 -57.84 51.21
N VAL A 3 -75.55 -59.06 51.35
CA VAL A 3 -74.11 -59.35 51.19
C VAL A 3 -73.64 -59.08 49.76
N CYS A 4 -74.41 -59.48 48.75
CA CYS A 4 -74.07 -59.22 47.35
C CYS A 4 -74.07 -57.72 47.02
N MET A 5 -75.03 -56.94 47.53
CA MET A 5 -75.06 -55.48 47.34
C MET A 5 -73.90 -54.78 48.05
N TYR A 6 -73.55 -55.24 49.25
CA TYR A 6 -72.44 -54.65 50.00
C TYR A 6 -71.09 -54.90 49.32
N VAL A 7 -70.84 -56.14 48.85
CA VAL A 7 -69.62 -56.49 48.13
C VAL A 7 -69.55 -55.77 46.78
N CYS A 8 -70.64 -55.71 46.00
CA CYS A 8 -70.64 -54.95 44.74
C CYS A 8 -70.37 -53.46 44.97
N MET A 9 -71.00 -52.83 45.96
CA MET A 9 -70.76 -51.42 46.28
C MET A 9 -69.33 -51.17 46.74
N TYR A 10 -68.79 -52.04 47.61
CA TYR A 10 -67.43 -51.88 48.11
C TYR A 10 -66.39 -52.07 47.00
N VAL A 11 -66.54 -53.08 46.15
CA VAL A 11 -65.63 -53.32 45.02
C VAL A 11 -65.75 -52.22 43.98
N CYS A 12 -66.96 -51.78 43.61
CA CYS A 12 -67.14 -50.67 42.67
C CYS A 12 -66.53 -49.37 43.21
N MET A 13 -66.74 -49.03 44.47
CA MET A 13 -66.18 -47.83 45.08
C MET A 13 -64.66 -47.91 45.20
N TYR A 14 -64.12 -49.05 45.64
CA TYR A 14 -62.68 -49.21 45.79
C TYR A 14 -61.98 -49.21 44.44
N VAL A 15 -62.49 -49.93 43.45
CA VAL A 15 -61.91 -49.96 42.10
C VAL A 15 -62.06 -48.61 41.41
N CYS A 16 -63.21 -47.94 41.49
CA CYS A 16 -63.35 -46.60 40.89
C CYS A 16 -62.41 -45.60 41.56
N MET A 17 -62.36 -45.57 42.89
CA MET A 17 -61.48 -44.63 43.61
C MET A 17 -60.01 -44.94 43.36
N TYR A 18 -59.60 -46.20 43.40
CA TYR A 18 -58.20 -46.57 43.20
C TYR A 18 -57.78 -46.36 41.74
N VAL A 19 -58.57 -46.81 40.77
CA VAL A 19 -58.23 -46.65 39.34
C VAL A 19 -58.30 -45.19 38.92
N CYS A 20 -59.33 -44.43 39.31
CA CYS A 20 -59.38 -43.00 38.98
C CYS A 20 -58.24 -42.23 39.64
N MET A 21 -57.97 -42.43 40.93
CA MET A 21 -56.89 -41.71 41.60
C MET A 21 -55.51 -42.12 41.09
N TYR A 22 -55.25 -43.41 40.90
CA TYR A 22 -53.95 -43.87 40.44
C TYR A 22 -53.72 -43.54 38.98
N VAL A 23 -54.68 -43.78 38.08
CA VAL A 23 -54.50 -43.48 36.66
C VAL A 23 -54.49 -41.97 36.42
N CYS A 24 -55.39 -41.18 37.01
CA CYS A 24 -55.35 -39.73 36.83
C CYS A 24 -54.08 -39.13 37.44
N MET A 25 -53.68 -39.50 38.65
CA MET A 25 -52.49 -38.90 39.27
C MET A 25 -51.22 -39.37 38.57
N TYR A 26 -51.09 -40.67 38.26
CA TYR A 26 -49.87 -41.18 37.65
C TYR A 26 -49.75 -40.75 36.19
N VAL A 27 -50.81 -40.86 35.38
CA VAL A 27 -50.75 -40.44 33.97
C VAL A 27 -50.63 -38.92 33.86
N CYS A 28 -51.42 -38.13 34.60
CA CYS A 28 -51.28 -36.68 34.53
C CYS A 28 -49.92 -36.22 35.06
N MET A 29 -49.45 -36.72 36.21
CA MET A 29 -48.16 -36.27 36.73
C MET A 29 -47.00 -36.75 35.87
N TYR A 30 -47.01 -38.00 35.40
CA TYR A 30 -45.93 -38.53 34.60
C TYR A 30 -45.93 -37.92 33.19
N VAL A 31 -47.08 -37.85 32.51
CA VAL A 31 -47.14 -37.24 31.16
C VAL A 31 -46.88 -35.74 31.23
N CYS A 32 -47.47 -35.00 32.17
CA CYS A 32 -47.21 -33.56 32.27
C CYS A 32 -45.76 -33.29 32.65
N MET A 33 -45.19 -33.99 33.64
CA MET A 33 -43.81 -33.75 34.04
C MET A 33 -42.82 -34.20 32.97
N TYR A 34 -43.01 -35.37 32.36
CA TYR A 34 -42.08 -35.86 31.34
C TYR A 34 -42.21 -35.07 30.04
N VAL A 35 -43.42 -34.82 29.54
CA VAL A 35 -43.59 -34.07 28.29
C VAL A 35 -43.23 -32.59 28.48
N CYS A 36 -43.67 -31.93 29.56
CA CYS A 36 -43.27 -30.54 29.77
C CYS A 36 -41.77 -30.42 30.04
N MET A 37 -41.18 -31.23 30.90
CA MET A 37 -39.75 -31.11 31.18
C MET A 37 -38.91 -31.50 29.96
N TYR A 38 -39.24 -32.58 29.26
CA TYR A 38 -38.44 -33.02 28.13
C TYR A 38 -38.63 -32.10 26.93
N VAL A 39 -39.87 -31.72 26.57
CA VAL A 39 -40.09 -30.81 25.43
C VAL A 39 -39.59 -29.42 25.75
N CYS A 40 -39.87 -28.85 26.93
CA CYS A 40 -39.37 -27.52 27.27
C CYS A 40 -37.85 -27.51 27.38
N MET A 41 -37.22 -28.48 28.06
CA MET A 41 -35.75 -28.48 28.17
C MET A 41 -35.09 -28.77 26.83
N TYR A 42 -35.58 -29.73 26.05
CA TYR A 42 -34.97 -30.07 24.78
C TYR A 42 -35.20 -28.97 23.74
N VAL A 43 -36.42 -28.46 23.58
CA VAL A 43 -36.71 -27.41 22.61
C VAL A 43 -36.05 -26.10 23.03
N CYS A 44 -36.14 -25.67 24.30
CA CYS A 44 -35.48 -24.44 24.73
C CYS A 44 -33.96 -24.56 24.64
N MET A 45 -33.36 -25.66 25.11
CA MET A 45 -31.90 -25.79 25.05
C MET A 45 -31.42 -25.93 23.62
N TYR A 46 -32.08 -26.75 22.80
CA TYR A 46 -31.64 -26.96 21.41
C TYR A 46 -31.88 -25.70 20.58
N VAL A 47 -33.07 -25.10 20.62
CA VAL A 47 -33.36 -23.88 19.84
C VAL A 47 -32.54 -22.70 20.34
N CYS A 48 -32.45 -22.46 21.65
CA CYS A 48 -31.62 -21.35 22.15
C CYS A 48 -30.15 -21.58 21.84
N MET A 49 -29.60 -22.77 22.05
CA MET A 49 -28.17 -23.02 21.76
C MET A 49 -27.90 -22.98 20.26
N TYR A 50 -28.74 -23.57 19.41
CA TYR A 50 -28.53 -23.55 17.96
C TYR A 50 -28.73 -22.15 17.40
N VAL A 51 -29.81 -21.45 17.75
CA VAL A 51 -30.06 -20.10 17.25
C VAL A 51 -29.02 -19.11 17.80
N CYS A 52 -28.69 -19.14 19.09
CA CYS A 52 -27.66 -18.26 19.63
C CYS A 52 -26.29 -18.58 19.04
N MET A 53 -25.87 -19.84 18.97
CA MET A 53 -24.56 -20.17 18.40
C MET A 53 -24.50 -19.87 16.92
N TYR A 54 -25.53 -20.22 16.14
CA TYR A 54 -25.51 -20.01 14.70
C TYR A 54 -25.64 -18.52 14.37
N VAL A 55 -26.58 -17.78 14.98
CA VAL A 55 -26.73 -16.35 14.73
C VAL A 55 -25.52 -15.58 15.26
N CYS A 56 -25.05 -15.84 16.48
CA CYS A 56 -23.87 -15.13 17.00
C CYS A 56 -22.62 -15.47 16.20
N MET A 57 -22.36 -16.74 15.87
CA MET A 57 -21.17 -17.09 15.09
C MET A 57 -21.27 -16.58 13.66
N TYR A 58 -22.42 -16.71 13.00
CA TYR A 58 -22.56 -16.26 11.62
C TYR A 58 -22.55 -14.74 11.53
N VAL A 59 -23.29 -14.03 12.39
CA VAL A 59 -23.30 -12.56 12.39
C VAL A 59 -21.94 -12.02 12.83
N CYS A 60 -21.33 -12.52 13.91
CA CYS A 60 -20.02 -12.04 14.33
C CYS A 60 -18.95 -12.37 13.29
N MET A 61 -18.91 -13.58 12.74
CA MET A 61 -17.89 -13.93 11.74
C MET A 61 -18.11 -13.16 10.44
N TYR A 62 -19.35 -13.05 9.96
CA TYR A 62 -19.62 -12.36 8.71
C TYR A 62 -19.42 -10.85 8.87
N VAL A 63 -19.92 -10.22 9.93
CA VAL A 63 -19.73 -8.78 10.17
C VAL A 63 -18.27 -8.49 10.47
N CYS A 64 -17.60 -9.24 11.34
CA CYS A 64 -16.18 -8.99 11.62
C CYS A 64 -15.32 -9.24 10.37
N MET A 65 -15.50 -10.34 9.64
CA MET A 65 -14.70 -10.60 8.44
C MET A 65 -15.00 -9.60 7.34
N TYR A 66 -16.25 -9.25 7.10
CA TYR A 66 -16.61 -8.29 6.05
C TYR A 66 -16.16 -6.89 6.41
N VAL A 67 -16.41 -6.41 7.63
CA VAL A 67 -15.99 -5.09 8.08
C VAL A 67 -14.47 -5.01 8.17
N CYS A 68 -13.79 -5.99 8.79
CA CYS A 68 -12.33 -5.98 8.86
C CYS A 68 -11.71 -6.07 7.46
N MET A 69 -12.16 -6.98 6.59
CA MET A 69 -11.58 -7.10 5.24
C MET A 69 -11.88 -5.86 4.41
N TYR A 70 -13.10 -5.34 4.44
CA TYR A 70 -13.46 -4.17 3.62
C TYR A 70 -12.78 -2.91 4.13
N VAL A 71 -12.79 -2.66 5.43
CA VAL A 71 -12.12 -1.49 6.03
C VAL A 71 -10.61 -1.61 5.88
N CYS A 72 -10.00 -2.75 6.19
CA CYS A 72 -8.55 -2.92 6.02
C CYS A 72 -8.15 -2.82 4.55
N MET A 73 -8.85 -3.48 3.62
CA MET A 73 -8.50 -3.38 2.19
C MET A 73 -8.73 -1.97 1.66
N TYR A 74 -9.83 -1.31 1.99
CA TYR A 74 -10.13 0.03 1.49
C TYR A 74 -9.17 1.06 2.09
N VAL A 75 -8.94 1.03 3.40
CA VAL A 75 -8.00 1.95 4.07
C VAL A 75 -6.57 1.69 3.61
N CYS A 76 -6.11 0.42 3.58
CA CYS A 76 -4.76 0.11 3.10
C CYS A 76 -4.59 0.49 1.63
N MET A 77 -5.52 0.14 0.74
CA MET A 77 -5.41 0.49 -0.67
C MET A 77 -5.47 2.00 -0.89
N TYR A 78 -6.39 2.71 -0.22
CA TYR A 78 -6.54 4.15 -0.41
C TYR A 78 -5.34 4.90 0.18
N VAL A 79 -4.92 4.57 1.41
CA VAL A 79 -3.76 5.20 2.05
C VAL A 79 -2.48 4.85 1.29
N CYS A 80 -2.23 3.58 0.94
CA CYS A 80 -1.04 3.21 0.19
C CYS A 80 -1.04 3.85 -1.20
N MET A 81 -2.14 3.85 -1.95
CA MET A 81 -2.19 4.48 -3.27
C MET A 81 -2.02 5.99 -3.16
N TYR A 82 -2.69 6.66 -2.21
CA TYR A 82 -2.59 8.10 -2.07
C TYR A 82 -1.20 8.53 -1.59
N VAL A 83 -0.65 7.87 -0.58
CA VAL A 83 0.69 8.17 -0.07
C VAL A 83 1.75 7.82 -1.12
N CYS A 84 1.70 6.65 -1.75
CA CYS A 84 2.66 6.28 -2.78
C CYS A 84 2.56 7.20 -3.99
N MET A 85 1.37 7.50 -4.51
CA MET A 85 1.23 8.39 -5.66
C MET A 85 1.64 9.82 -5.32
N TYR A 86 1.24 10.34 -4.16
CA TYR A 86 1.58 11.71 -3.77
C TYR A 86 3.07 11.84 -3.47
N VAL A 87 3.65 10.94 -2.67
CA VAL A 87 5.08 10.97 -2.35
C VAL A 87 5.91 10.70 -3.60
N CYS A 88 5.60 9.69 -4.41
CA CYS A 88 6.36 9.42 -5.62
C CYS A 88 6.23 10.57 -6.63
N MET A 89 5.03 11.09 -6.90
CA MET A 89 4.88 12.21 -7.84
C MET A 89 5.56 13.47 -7.31
N TYR A 90 5.40 13.79 -6.03
CA TYR A 90 6.00 15.00 -5.46
C TYR A 90 7.53 14.88 -5.40
N VAL A 91 8.06 13.77 -4.88
CA VAL A 91 9.51 13.56 -4.80
C VAL A 91 10.12 13.44 -6.20
N CYS A 92 9.55 12.64 -7.11
CA CYS A 92 10.06 12.53 -8.47
C CYS A 92 9.98 13.87 -9.20
N MET A 93 8.86 14.59 -9.16
CA MET A 93 8.76 15.88 -9.85
C MET A 93 9.69 16.92 -9.23
N TYR A 94 9.75 17.02 -7.90
CA TYR A 94 10.57 18.03 -7.24
C TYR A 94 12.06 17.71 -7.39
N VAL A 95 12.48 16.47 -7.15
CA VAL A 95 13.89 16.07 -7.30
C VAL A 95 14.30 16.10 -8.77
N CYS A 96 13.51 15.56 -9.70
CA CYS A 96 13.88 15.61 -11.12
C CYS A 96 13.89 17.04 -11.63
N MET A 97 12.87 17.87 -11.35
CA MET A 97 12.87 19.27 -11.80
C MET A 97 14.01 20.05 -11.17
N TYR A 98 14.25 19.92 -9.86
CA TYR A 98 15.29 20.69 -9.19
C TYR A 98 16.69 20.21 -9.60
N VAL A 99 16.95 18.92 -9.61
CA VAL A 99 18.25 18.37 -10.02
C VAL A 99 18.49 18.62 -11.51
N CYS A 100 17.54 18.33 -12.39
CA CYS A 100 17.72 18.58 -13.83
C CYS A 100 17.86 20.07 -14.11
N MET A 101 17.01 20.95 -13.57
CA MET A 101 17.16 22.39 -13.82
C MET A 101 18.45 22.94 -13.23
N TYR A 102 18.79 22.58 -12.00
CA TYR A 102 19.98 23.12 -11.34
C TYR A 102 21.26 22.58 -11.97
N VAL A 103 21.36 21.26 -12.20
CA VAL A 103 22.54 20.66 -12.82
C VAL A 103 22.65 21.07 -14.28
N CYS A 104 21.58 21.00 -15.08
CA CYS A 104 21.67 21.39 -16.49
C CYS A 104 21.94 22.89 -16.63
N MET A 105 21.23 23.77 -15.91
CA MET A 105 21.50 25.21 -16.03
C MET A 105 22.87 25.57 -15.50
N TYR A 106 23.27 25.05 -14.33
CA TYR A 106 24.55 25.43 -13.72
C TYR A 106 25.72 24.83 -14.50
N VAL A 107 25.68 23.54 -14.82
CA VAL A 107 26.77 22.89 -15.58
C VAL A 107 26.82 23.43 -17.00
N CYS A 108 25.70 23.54 -17.74
CA CYS A 108 25.74 24.05 -19.10
C CYS A 108 26.14 25.52 -19.14
N MET A 109 25.59 26.40 -18.28
CA MET A 109 25.97 27.81 -18.31
C MET A 109 27.41 28.01 -17.84
N TYR A 110 27.82 27.34 -16.76
CA TYR A 110 29.16 27.55 -16.20
C TYR A 110 30.24 26.93 -17.08
N VAL A 111 30.04 25.68 -17.54
CA VAL A 111 31.02 25.04 -18.43
C VAL A 111 31.05 25.73 -19.79
N CYS A 112 29.91 26.04 -20.42
CA CYS A 112 29.94 26.74 -21.71
C CYS A 112 30.53 28.14 -21.59
N MET A 113 30.13 28.95 -20.61
CA MET A 113 30.67 30.30 -20.47
C MET A 113 32.15 30.27 -20.10
N TYR A 114 32.55 29.41 -19.15
CA TYR A 114 33.93 29.38 -18.68
C TYR A 114 34.84 28.78 -19.74
N VAL A 115 34.49 27.63 -20.33
CA VAL A 115 35.31 27.00 -21.36
C VAL A 115 35.36 27.87 -22.62
N CYS A 116 34.24 28.43 -23.10
CA CYS A 116 34.26 29.30 -24.28
C CYS A 116 35.08 30.56 -24.03
N MET A 117 34.88 31.26 -22.90
CA MET A 117 35.64 32.49 -22.63
C MET A 117 37.12 32.21 -22.41
N TYR A 118 37.46 31.16 -21.65
CA TYR A 118 38.83 30.84 -21.31
C TYR A 118 39.59 30.32 -22.53
N VAL A 119 39.02 29.38 -23.27
CA VAL A 119 39.66 28.85 -24.49
C VAL A 119 39.74 29.94 -25.56
N CYS A 120 38.69 30.72 -25.80
CA CYS A 120 38.76 31.77 -26.81
C CYS A 120 39.79 32.85 -26.44
N MET A 121 39.90 33.26 -25.17
CA MET A 121 40.86 34.29 -24.80
C MET A 121 42.30 33.75 -24.80
N TYR A 122 42.53 32.56 -24.26
CA TYR A 122 43.87 31.94 -24.27
C TYR A 122 44.34 31.64 -25.68
N VAL A 123 43.54 30.94 -26.49
CA VAL A 123 43.94 30.58 -27.86
C VAL A 123 44.16 31.83 -28.72
N TRP A 124 43.36 32.89 -28.52
CA TRP A 124 43.57 34.14 -29.25
C TRP A 124 44.85 34.86 -28.81
N MET A 125 45.13 34.87 -27.51
CA MET A 125 46.32 35.53 -26.97
C MET A 125 47.61 34.76 -27.30
N ASP A 126 47.57 33.43 -27.20
CA ASP A 126 48.66 32.53 -27.58
C ASP A 126 48.91 32.63 -29.10
N GLY A 127 47.87 32.48 -29.92
CA GLY A 127 48.00 32.60 -31.37
C GLY A 127 48.44 33.98 -31.85
N TRP A 128 48.06 35.05 -31.15
CA TRP A 128 48.55 36.40 -31.45
C TRP A 128 50.02 36.58 -31.05
N MET A 129 50.44 36.05 -29.90
CA MET A 129 51.85 36.08 -29.49
C MET A 129 52.73 35.24 -30.40
N ASP A 130 52.28 34.03 -30.75
CA ASP A 130 53.00 33.12 -31.65
C ASP A 130 53.13 33.75 -33.05
N GLY A 131 52.03 34.21 -33.64
CA GLY A 131 52.04 34.84 -34.96
C GLY A 131 52.84 36.15 -35.03
N TRP A 132 52.87 36.93 -33.94
CA TRP A 132 53.71 38.13 -33.86
C TRP A 132 55.19 37.78 -33.73
N MET A 133 55.55 36.79 -32.91
CA MET A 133 56.93 36.32 -32.79
C MET A 133 57.43 35.73 -34.10
N ASP A 134 56.66 34.84 -34.72
CA ASP A 134 57.02 34.18 -35.98
C ASP A 134 57.17 35.22 -37.10
N GLY A 135 56.17 36.11 -37.28
CA GLY A 135 56.22 37.13 -38.33
C GLY A 135 57.33 38.16 -38.13
N TRP A 136 57.69 38.51 -36.88
CA TRP A 136 58.83 39.38 -36.60
C TRP A 136 60.16 38.68 -36.87
N MET A 137 60.28 37.40 -36.49
CA MET A 137 61.49 36.62 -36.68
C MET A 137 61.75 36.36 -38.17
N ASP A 138 60.72 35.95 -38.91
CA ASP A 138 60.78 35.71 -40.36
C ASP A 138 61.07 37.00 -41.12
N GLY A 139 60.32 38.08 -40.84
CA GLY A 139 60.51 39.36 -41.53
C GLY A 139 61.87 40.00 -41.26
N TRP A 140 62.43 39.81 -40.06
CA TRP A 140 63.80 40.25 -39.75
C TRP A 140 64.85 39.39 -40.47
N MET A 141 64.66 38.07 -40.52
CA MET A 141 65.59 37.15 -41.17
C MET A 141 65.62 37.34 -42.69
N ASP A 142 64.45 37.48 -43.31
CA ASP A 142 64.29 37.75 -44.75
C ASP A 142 64.85 39.13 -45.11
N GLY A 143 64.46 40.18 -44.37
CA GLY A 143 64.96 41.54 -44.64
C GLY A 143 66.47 41.68 -44.44
N TRP A 144 67.06 40.94 -43.51
CA TRP A 144 68.51 40.87 -43.35
C TRP A 144 69.20 40.11 -44.50
N MET A 145 68.64 38.97 -44.93
CA MET A 145 69.17 38.21 -46.07
C MET A 145 69.09 38.99 -47.37
N ASP A 146 67.96 39.63 -47.66
CA ASP A 146 67.75 40.44 -48.85
C ASP A 146 68.69 41.65 -48.86
N GLY A 147 68.73 42.41 -47.76
CA GLY A 147 69.62 43.57 -47.65
C GLY A 147 71.11 43.20 -47.72
N TRP A 148 71.49 42.04 -47.20
CA TRP A 148 72.86 41.53 -47.35
C TRP A 148 73.15 41.11 -48.80
N MET A 149 72.23 40.40 -49.47
CA MET A 149 72.38 40.01 -50.87
C MET A 149 72.47 41.22 -51.81
N GLU A 150 71.60 42.21 -51.66
CA GLU A 150 71.62 43.46 -52.44
C GLU A 150 72.94 44.21 -52.23
N GLY A 151 73.36 44.40 -50.97
CA GLY A 151 74.63 45.06 -50.66
C GLY A 151 75.86 44.31 -51.18
N TRP A 152 75.80 42.97 -51.26
CA TRP A 152 76.87 42.15 -51.82
C TRP A 152 76.90 42.18 -53.36
N MET A 153 75.74 42.27 -54.01
CA MET A 153 75.63 42.44 -55.47
C MET A 153 76.10 43.85 -55.89
N ASP A 154 75.64 44.90 -55.22
CA ASP A 154 76.05 46.28 -55.51
C ASP A 154 77.55 46.55 -55.24
N GLY A 155 78.14 45.82 -54.29
CA GLY A 155 79.57 45.89 -53.99
C GLY A 155 80.47 45.12 -54.97
N ARG A 156 79.89 44.24 -55.80
CA ARG A 156 80.61 43.42 -56.79
C ARG A 156 80.65 44.08 -58.18
N ASP A 157 79.75 45.03 -58.44
CA ASP A 157 79.65 45.78 -59.70
C ASP A 157 80.37 47.16 -59.67
N ARG A 158 81.29 47.37 -58.72
CA ARG A 158 82.27 48.49 -58.70
C ARG A 158 83.70 47.97 -58.75
#